data_AF-R3TNG4-F1
#
_entry.id   AF-R3TNG4-F1
#
_cell.length_a   1.000
_cell.length_b   1.000
_cell.length_c   1.000
_cell.angle_alpha   90.00
_cell.angle_beta   90.00
_cell.angle_gamma   90.00
#
_symmetry.space_group_name_H-M   'P 1'
#
loop_
_entity.id
_entity.type
_entity.pdbx_description
1 polymer ?
#
loop_
_entity_poly.entity_id
_entity_poly.type
_entity_poly.pdbx_seq_one_letter_code
_entity_poly.pdbx_strand_id
1 'polypeptide(L)'
;MIQAENKQVIKEISHQDIYNLYDSWEQLQSWQEVLPVLEKFFEDKNRPVNKQQIARKYYACSQVFTVFYTDFSQSMKKMEKQLLELRSKKKV
;
A
#
# COMPACT_ATOMS: atom_id res chain seq x y z
N MET A 1 -3.42 -3.00 -38.27
CA MET A 1 -4.31 -2.09 -37.51
C MET A 1 -5.38 -2.96 -36.86
N ILE A 2 -5.39 -3.07 -35.54
CA ILE A 2 -6.41 -3.84 -34.82
C ILE A 2 -7.56 -2.87 -34.54
N GLN A 3 -8.68 -3.04 -35.25
CA GLN A 3 -9.91 -2.31 -34.98
C GLN A 3 -10.76 -3.16 -34.03
N ALA A 4 -10.95 -2.68 -32.79
CA ALA A 4 -11.88 -3.29 -31.87
C ALA A 4 -13.32 -2.95 -32.29
N GLU A 5 -14.21 -3.95 -32.38
CA GLU A 5 -15.60 -3.85 -32.84
C GLU A 5 -16.52 -3.00 -31.93
N ASN A 6 -16.01 -2.46 -30.83
CA ASN A 6 -16.72 -1.51 -29.98
C ASN A 6 -15.95 -0.19 -29.96
N LYS A 7 -16.62 0.92 -30.29
CA LYS A 7 -16.12 2.32 -30.20
C LYS A 7 -15.86 2.76 -28.74
N GLN A 8 -15.39 1.87 -27.87
CA GLN A 8 -14.85 2.25 -26.59
C GLN A 8 -13.48 2.82 -26.84
N VAL A 9 -13.34 4.10 -26.58
CA VAL A 9 -12.07 4.79 -26.76
C VAL A 9 -11.08 4.23 -25.74
N ILE A 10 -10.06 3.52 -26.23
CA ILE A 10 -9.12 2.79 -25.39
C ILE A 10 -8.05 3.77 -24.95
N LYS A 11 -7.76 3.84 -23.65
CA LYS A 11 -6.65 4.68 -23.19
C LYS A 11 -5.33 4.01 -23.55
N GLU A 12 -4.40 4.79 -24.07
CA GLU A 12 -3.05 4.31 -24.31
C GLU A 12 -2.35 4.08 -22.96
N ILE A 13 -2.05 2.81 -22.66
CA ILE A 13 -1.24 2.43 -21.50
C ILE A 13 0.15 2.06 -22.01
N SER A 14 1.16 2.77 -21.54
CA SER A 14 2.56 2.50 -21.85
C SER A 14 3.14 1.43 -20.92
N HIS A 15 4.22 0.77 -21.35
CA HIS A 15 4.97 -0.14 -20.50
C HIS A 15 5.45 0.50 -19.20
N GLN A 16 5.79 1.80 -19.23
CA GLN A 16 6.18 2.53 -18.03
C GLN A 16 5.03 2.67 -17.03
N ASP A 17 3.79 2.81 -17.50
CA ASP A 17 2.64 2.87 -16.58
C ASP A 17 2.43 1.53 -15.88
N ILE A 18 2.57 0.43 -16.62
CA ILE A 18 2.46 -0.93 -16.06
C ILE A 18 3.56 -1.14 -15.01
N TYR A 19 4.80 -0.75 -15.33
CA TYR A 19 5.92 -0.83 -14.39
C TYR A 19 5.66 0.00 -13.13
N ASN A 20 5.20 1.25 -13.30
CA ASN A 20 4.89 2.14 -12.18
C ASN A 20 3.77 1.61 -11.27
N LEU A 21 2.74 0.97 -11.86
CA LEU A 21 1.68 0.31 -11.10
C LEU A 21 2.22 -0.91 -10.34
N TYR A 22 3.08 -1.70 -10.97
CA TYR A 22 3.69 -2.88 -10.36
C TYR A 22 4.61 -2.51 -9.18
N ASP A 23 5.42 -1.46 -9.32
CA ASP A 23 6.24 -0.92 -8.25
C ASP A 23 5.41 -0.46 -7.04
N SER A 24 4.29 0.24 -7.27
CA SER A 24 3.35 0.58 -6.19
C SER A 24 2.70 -0.65 -5.55
N TRP A 25 2.45 -1.70 -6.34
CA TRP A 25 1.89 -2.95 -5.85
C TRP A 25 2.89 -3.75 -4.99
N GLU A 26 4.16 -3.85 -5.38
CA GLU A 26 5.20 -4.48 -4.57
C GLU A 26 5.38 -3.75 -3.22
N GLN A 27 5.36 -2.41 -3.24
CA GLN A 27 5.41 -1.60 -2.02
C GLN A 27 4.22 -1.91 -1.10
N LEU A 28 3.00 -2.02 -1.63
CA LEU A 28 1.81 -2.40 -0.87
C LEU A 28 1.92 -3.82 -0.30
N GLN A 29 2.45 -4.77 -1.09
CA GLN A 29 2.61 -6.15 -0.68
C GLN A 29 3.61 -6.30 0.47
N SER A 30 4.68 -5.49 0.49
CA SER A 30 5.67 -5.50 1.58
C SER A 30 5.06 -5.25 2.96
N TRP A 31 3.93 -4.54 3.05
CA TRP A 31 3.26 -4.28 4.31
C TRP A 31 2.47 -5.46 4.87
N GLN A 32 2.20 -6.50 4.06
CA GLN A 32 1.54 -7.71 4.54
C GLN A 32 2.36 -8.42 5.63
N GLU A 33 3.67 -8.24 5.67
CA GLU A 33 4.54 -8.83 6.69
C GLU A 33 4.52 -8.04 8.01
N VAL A 34 4.24 -6.74 7.96
CA VAL A 34 4.27 -5.84 9.13
C VAL A 34 2.97 -5.89 9.93
N LEU A 35 1.83 -6.03 9.25
CA LEU A 35 0.51 -6.05 9.89
C LEU A 35 0.33 -7.18 10.92
N PRO A 36 0.77 -8.43 10.67
CA PRO A 36 0.67 -9.52 11.63
C PRO A 36 1.47 -9.27 12.93
N VAL A 37 2.56 -8.50 12.86
CA VAL A 37 3.35 -8.15 14.06
C VAL A 37 2.55 -7.23 14.98
N LEU A 38 1.84 -6.25 14.40
CA LEU A 38 0.96 -5.35 15.13
C LEU A 38 -0.26 -6.11 15.67
N GLU A 39 -0.91 -6.90 14.81
CA GLU A 39 -2.09 -7.71 15.15
C GLU A 39 -1.79 -8.62 16.36
N LYS A 40 -0.71 -9.41 16.30
CA LYS A 40 -0.31 -10.32 17.38
C LYS A 40 -0.10 -9.60 18.72
N PHE A 41 0.41 -8.37 18.71
CA PHE A 41 0.59 -7.60 19.95
C PHE A 41 -0.75 -7.12 20.52
N PHE A 42 -1.66 -6.63 19.67
CA PHE A 42 -2.94 -6.08 20.11
C PHE A 42 -3.99 -7.14 20.43
N GLU A 43 -3.93 -8.31 19.81
CA GLU A 43 -4.84 -9.43 20.05
C GLU A 43 -4.51 -10.27 21.29
N ASP A 44 -3.33 -10.08 21.90
CA ASP A 44 -2.93 -10.80 23.10
C ASP A 44 -3.80 -10.43 24.31
N LYS A 45 -4.89 -11.19 24.48
CA LYS A 45 -5.84 -11.10 25.60
C LYS A 45 -5.27 -11.65 26.92
N ASN A 46 -4.19 -12.44 26.86
CA ASN A 46 -3.52 -13.05 28.01
C ASN A 46 -2.22 -12.30 28.37
N ARG A 47 -2.26 -10.97 28.17
CA ARG A 47 -1.10 -10.11 28.31
C ARG A 47 -0.50 -10.22 29.72
N PRO A 48 0.83 -10.39 29.86
CA PRO A 48 1.45 -10.58 31.17
C PRO A 48 1.24 -9.36 32.08
N VAL A 49 1.03 -9.58 33.38
CA VAL A 49 0.77 -8.52 34.39
C VAL A 49 1.96 -7.53 34.53
N ASN A 50 3.13 -7.87 33.97
CA ASN A 50 4.32 -7.03 33.99
C ASN A 50 4.15 -5.76 33.13
N LYS A 51 3.79 -4.67 33.80
CA LYS A 51 3.59 -3.34 33.20
C LYS A 51 4.81 -2.81 32.44
N GLN A 52 6.04 -3.07 32.91
CA GLN A 52 7.25 -2.61 32.22
C GLN A 52 7.46 -3.32 30.89
N GLN A 53 7.22 -4.64 30.86
CA GLN A 53 7.30 -5.42 29.63
C GLN A 53 6.24 -4.98 28.62
N ILE A 54 5.02 -4.70 29.08
CA ILE A 54 3.96 -4.15 28.23
C ILE A 54 4.38 -2.80 27.64
N ALA A 55 4.89 -1.88 28.46
CA ALA A 55 5.30 -0.55 27.99
C ALA A 55 6.40 -0.62 26.92
N ARG A 56 7.40 -1.50 27.09
CA ARG A 56 8.46 -1.71 26.09
C ARG A 56 7.93 -2.28 24.78
N LYS A 57 7.07 -3.31 24.86
CA LYS A 57 6.45 -3.91 23.66
C LYS A 57 5.53 -2.92 22.95
N TYR A 58 4.77 -2.12 23.71
CA TYR A 58 3.92 -1.07 23.16
C TYR A 58 4.76 -0.02 22.43
N TYR A 59 5.85 0.47 23.04
CA TYR A 59 6.76 1.42 22.40
C TYR A 59 7.35 0.85 21.10
N ALA A 60 7.78 -0.41 21.09
CA ALA A 60 8.26 -1.05 19.86
C ALA A 60 7.16 -1.10 18.78
N CYS A 61 5.94 -1.50 19.14
CA CYS A 61 4.81 -1.54 18.21
C CYS A 61 4.41 -0.14 17.73
N SER A 62 4.52 0.90 18.56
CA SER A 62 4.24 2.27 18.12
C SER A 62 5.25 2.75 17.09
N GLN A 63 6.54 2.40 17.24
CA GLN A 63 7.55 2.72 16.23
C GLN A 63 7.25 2.02 14.90
N VAL A 64 6.93 0.72 14.94
CA VAL A 64 6.55 -0.05 13.74
C VAL A 64 5.31 0.55 13.09
N PHE A 65 4.29 0.90 13.88
CA PHE A 65 3.09 1.55 13.38
C PHE A 65 3.38 2.92 12.75
N THR A 66 4.23 3.75 13.34
CA THR A 66 4.58 5.07 12.80
C THR A 66 5.25 4.96 11.43
N VAL A 67 6.20 4.02 11.28
CA VAL A 67 6.86 3.76 9.99
C VAL A 67 5.84 3.26 8.98
N PHE A 68 5.08 2.21 9.33
CA PHE A 68 4.02 1.67 8.48
C PHE A 68 3.03 2.75 8.03
N TYR A 69 2.51 3.55 8.96
CA TYR A 69 1.50 4.57 8.65
C TYR A 69 2.05 5.66 7.73
N THR A 70 3.30 6.04 7.93
CA THR A 70 3.98 7.05 7.10
C THR A 70 4.13 6.53 5.68
N ASP A 71 4.68 5.33 5.51
CA ASP A 71 4.89 4.71 4.21
C ASP A 71 3.54 4.43 3.52
N PHE A 72 2.55 3.94 4.28
CA PHE A 72 1.18 3.74 3.83
C PHE A 72 0.58 4.99 3.22
N SER A 73 0.66 6.09 3.96
CA SER A 73 0.11 7.38 3.54
C SER A 73 0.80 7.92 2.28
N GLN A 74 2.11 7.71 2.14
CA GLN A 74 2.86 8.16 0.95
C GLN A 74 2.50 7.34 -0.29
N SER A 75 2.48 6.02 -0.15
CA SER A 75 2.14 5.11 -1.24
C SER A 75 0.68 5.26 -1.69
N MET A 76 -0.26 5.55 -0.79
CA MET A 76 -1.63 5.91 -1.15
C MET A 76 -1.69 7.16 -2.04
N LYS A 77 -0.94 8.21 -1.69
CA LYS A 77 -0.85 9.44 -2.51
C LYS A 77 -0.20 9.17 -3.86
N LYS A 78 0.85 8.33 -3.91
CA LYS A 78 1.53 7.93 -5.14
C LYS A 78 0.56 7.18 -6.07
N MET A 79 -0.19 6.22 -5.53
CA MET A 79 -1.17 5.46 -6.30
C MET A 79 -2.32 6.36 -6.79
N GLU A 80 -2.83 7.27 -5.98
CA GLU A 80 -3.82 8.26 -6.42
C GLU A 80 -3.30 9.11 -7.59
N LYS A 81 -2.06 9.59 -7.51
CA LYS A 81 -1.42 10.34 -8.59
C LYS A 81 -1.31 9.50 -9.87
N GLN A 82 -0.83 8.25 -9.77
CA GLN A 82 -0.72 7.33 -10.90
C GLN A 82 -2.10 7.07 -11.55
N LEU A 83 -3.14 6.93 -10.74
CA LEU A 83 -4.52 6.77 -11.23
C LEU A 83 -5.03 8.02 -11.94
N LEU A 84 -4.74 9.22 -11.42
CA LEU A 84 -5.11 10.49 -12.06
C LEU A 84 -4.38 10.68 -13.40
N GLU A 85 -3.10 10.31 -13.48
CA GLU A 85 -2.30 10.35 -14.71
C GLU A 85 -2.88 9.39 -15.76
N LEU A 86 -3.13 8.13 -15.39
CA LEU A 86 -3.80 7.16 -16.26
C LEU A 86 -5.20 7.63 -16.68
N ARG A 87 -5.91 8.35 -15.80
CA ARG A 87 -7.23 8.89 -16.12
C ARG A 87 -7.18 10.06 -17.11
N SER A 88 -6.14 10.87 -17.08
CA SER A 88 -5.98 12.03 -17.97
C SER A 88 -5.36 11.68 -19.33
N LYS A 89 -4.83 10.46 -19.50
CA LYS A 89 -4.26 10.03 -20.79
C LYS A 89 -5.24 10.12 -21.95
N LYS A 90 -4.67 10.49 -23.09
CA LYS A 90 -5.39 10.57 -24.36
C LYS A 90 -5.98 9.21 -24.71
N LYS A 91 -7.10 9.35 -25.38
CA LYS A 91 -8.01 8.31 -25.82
C LYS A 91 -7.59 7.99 -27.27
N VAL A 92 -7.23 6.73 -27.55
CA VAL A 92 -6.84 6.22 -28.87
C VAL A 92 -8.03 5.55 -29.53
#